data_AF-A0A7V5K3L1-F1
#
_entry.id   AF-A0A7V5K3L1-F1
#
_cell.length_a   1.000
_cell.length_b   1.000
_cell.length_c   1.000
_cell.angle_alpha   90.00
_cell.angle_beta   90.00
_cell.angle_gamma   90.00
#
_symmetry.space_group_name_H-M   'P 1'
#
loop_
_entity.id
_entity.type
_entity.pdbx_description
1 polymer ?
#
loop_
_entity_poly.entity_id
_entity_poly.type
_entity_poly.pdbx_seq_one_letter_code
_entity_poly.pdbx_strand_id
1 'polypeptide(L)'
;MEIQIQATVLVPFHFVPGDDPNHPWVTTAASSRALAMVRAAAGDPIQLGIALHAYQDTFSHQGFSGWDEPLNACFPWYSPEAALPNVGHAELRAIPDVTNYVWTDPRDGARIDNRVRAMQAARGTWDHLSEIYAPQMGSSQWASLKPALREIFGMGSYDRRVDGLCRLSGNANADYKEVCERLAPSRGGEFSRAASQHLSRLLETCRDLPWGE
;
A
#
# COMPACT_ATOMS: atom_id res chain seq x y z
N MET A 1 0.53 17.53 11.93
CA MET A 1 -0.48 16.46 12.09
C MET A 1 -0.23 15.74 13.41
N GLU A 2 -1.25 15.30 14.15
CA GLU A 2 -1.04 14.66 15.46
C GLU A 2 -0.18 13.39 15.34
N ILE A 3 0.84 13.27 16.20
CA ILE A 3 1.73 12.11 16.26
C ILE A 3 0.96 10.80 16.47
N GLN A 4 -0.19 10.87 17.15
CA GLN A 4 -1.09 9.73 17.34
C GLN A 4 -1.62 9.18 16.01
N ILE A 5 -1.98 10.02 15.05
CA ILE A 5 -2.48 9.58 13.73
C ILE A 5 -1.33 8.93 12.94
N GLN A 6 -0.13 9.51 13.02
CA GLN A 6 1.05 8.97 12.36
C GLN A 6 1.37 7.56 12.90
N ALA A 7 1.37 7.41 14.23
CA ALA A 7 1.68 6.17 14.93
C ALA A 7 0.59 5.10 14.84
N THR A 8 -0.68 5.47 14.72
CA THR A 8 -1.81 4.52 14.78
C THR A 8 -2.51 4.29 13.45
N VAL A 9 -2.27 5.12 12.43
CA VAL A 9 -2.90 5.01 11.10
C VAL A 9 -1.87 5.02 9.97
N LEU A 10 -1.02 6.05 9.89
CA LEU A 10 -0.19 6.23 8.69
C LEU A 10 0.92 5.18 8.59
N VAL A 11 1.80 5.11 9.59
CA VAL A 11 2.88 4.11 9.62
C VAL A 11 2.32 2.69 9.57
N PRO A 12 1.27 2.34 10.34
CA PRO A 12 0.83 0.95 10.40
C PRO A 12 0.11 0.42 9.17
N PHE A 13 -0.57 1.29 8.42
CA PHE A 13 -1.46 0.86 7.35
C PHE A 13 -1.05 1.35 5.96
N HIS A 14 -0.22 2.40 5.86
CA HIS A 14 0.11 3.03 4.57
C HIS A 14 1.62 3.18 4.34
N PHE A 15 2.40 3.46 5.37
CA PHE A 15 3.84 3.73 5.25
C PHE A 15 4.64 2.74 6.10
N VAL A 16 4.45 1.45 5.82
CA VAL A 16 5.15 0.39 6.54
C VAL A 16 6.65 0.56 6.31
N PRO A 17 7.47 0.68 7.38
CA PRO A 17 8.89 0.89 7.24
C PRO A 17 9.58 -0.18 6.40
N GLY A 18 10.52 0.27 5.60
CA GLY A 18 11.28 -0.51 4.65
C GLY A 18 12.51 -1.19 5.25
N ASP A 19 13.36 -1.64 4.34
CA ASP A 19 14.60 -2.35 4.62
C ASP A 19 15.85 -1.47 4.38
N ASP A 20 15.69 -0.14 4.27
CA ASP A 20 16.81 0.80 4.13
C ASP A 20 17.41 1.14 5.51
N PRO A 21 18.64 0.71 5.82
CA PRO A 21 19.26 0.97 7.12
C PRO A 21 19.60 2.44 7.34
N ASN A 22 19.75 3.25 6.29
CA ASN A 22 20.05 4.68 6.42
C ASN A 22 18.79 5.52 6.68
N HIS A 23 17.64 5.00 6.25
CA HIS A 23 16.34 5.63 6.41
C HIS A 23 15.34 4.62 6.98
N PRO A 24 15.49 4.24 8.26
CA PRO A 24 14.80 3.09 8.85
C PRO A 24 13.27 3.20 8.87
N TRP A 25 12.73 4.42 8.80
CA TRP A 25 11.29 4.68 8.76
C TRP A 25 10.73 4.85 7.35
N VAL A 26 11.59 4.95 6.35
CA VAL A 26 11.18 5.12 4.96
C VAL A 26 10.67 3.80 4.40
N THR A 27 9.56 3.89 3.69
CA THR A 27 8.94 2.76 3.00
C THR A 27 9.80 2.34 1.81
N THR A 28 10.10 1.05 1.71
CA THR A 28 10.73 0.43 0.52
C THR A 28 9.78 -0.60 -0.07
N ALA A 29 9.85 -0.82 -1.39
CA ALA A 29 9.00 -1.80 -2.06
C ALA A 29 9.17 -3.20 -1.46
N ALA A 30 8.04 -3.89 -1.26
CA ALA A 30 7.99 -5.26 -0.75
C ALA A 30 8.75 -5.46 0.58
N SER A 31 8.65 -4.50 1.50
CA SER A 31 9.42 -4.53 2.75
C SER A 31 9.24 -5.84 3.51
N SER A 32 10.33 -6.31 4.13
CA SER A 32 10.32 -7.55 4.91
C SER A 32 9.27 -7.52 6.02
N ARG A 33 9.04 -6.35 6.62
CA ARG A 33 8.01 -6.12 7.65
C ARG A 33 6.61 -6.27 7.08
N ALA A 34 6.29 -5.62 5.97
CA ALA A 34 4.97 -5.75 5.34
C ALA A 34 4.70 -7.20 4.92
N LEU A 35 5.72 -7.90 4.39
CA LEU A 35 5.60 -9.32 4.06
C LEU A 35 5.37 -10.20 5.29
N ALA A 36 6.04 -9.92 6.41
CA ALA A 36 5.80 -10.64 7.67
C ALA A 36 4.35 -10.47 8.13
N MET A 37 3.76 -9.28 7.95
CA MET A 37 2.34 -9.03 8.24
C MET A 37 1.41 -9.89 7.38
N VAL A 38 1.66 -9.97 6.06
CA VAL A 38 0.86 -10.80 5.14
C VAL A 38 0.91 -12.28 5.55
N ARG A 39 2.12 -12.80 5.83
CA ARG A 39 2.31 -14.20 6.25
C ARG A 39 1.60 -14.50 7.57
N ALA A 40 1.70 -13.59 8.54
CA ALA A 40 1.06 -13.76 9.84
C ALA A 40 -0.48 -13.64 9.78
N ALA A 41 -1.03 -13.12 8.68
CA ALA A 41 -2.46 -12.93 8.47
C ALA A 41 -3.12 -14.02 7.59
N ALA A 42 -2.34 -14.97 7.05
CA ALA A 42 -2.81 -16.01 6.11
C ALA A 42 -3.99 -16.88 6.62
N GLY A 43 -4.25 -16.92 7.93
CA GLY A 43 -5.37 -17.69 8.50
C GLY A 43 -6.71 -16.96 8.55
N ASP A 44 -6.73 -15.64 8.31
CA ASP A 44 -7.91 -14.79 8.53
C ASP A 44 -8.08 -13.82 7.34
N PRO A 45 -9.12 -13.97 6.51
CA PRO A 45 -9.32 -13.13 5.32
C PRO A 45 -9.39 -11.63 5.59
N ILE A 46 -9.91 -11.22 6.76
CA ILE A 46 -10.02 -9.79 7.11
C ILE A 46 -8.64 -9.25 7.47
N GLN A 47 -7.88 -9.96 8.30
CA GLN A 47 -6.49 -9.59 8.59
C GLN A 47 -5.63 -9.62 7.32
N LEU A 48 -5.84 -10.61 6.46
CA LEU A 48 -5.09 -10.75 5.21
C LEU A 48 -5.38 -9.56 4.29
N GLY A 49 -6.63 -9.15 4.14
CA GLY A 49 -7.00 -7.97 3.35
C GLY A 49 -6.29 -6.70 3.84
N ILE A 50 -6.28 -6.47 5.17
CA ILE A 50 -5.58 -5.34 5.78
C ILE A 50 -4.07 -5.42 5.53
N ALA A 51 -3.46 -6.59 5.73
CA ALA A 51 -2.02 -6.76 5.53
C ALA A 51 -1.61 -6.64 4.06
N LEU A 52 -2.43 -7.15 3.13
CA LEU A 52 -2.20 -7.02 1.69
C LEU A 52 -2.30 -5.56 1.25
N HIS A 53 -3.27 -4.80 1.77
CA HIS A 53 -3.37 -3.36 1.52
C HIS A 53 -2.07 -2.65 1.91
N ALA A 54 -1.62 -2.82 3.16
CA ALA A 54 -0.39 -2.21 3.65
C ALA A 54 0.85 -2.65 2.87
N TYR A 55 0.89 -3.93 2.44
CA TYR A 55 1.95 -4.45 1.57
C TYR A 55 1.95 -3.80 0.17
N GLN A 56 0.78 -3.61 -0.44
CA GLN A 56 0.66 -2.97 -1.75
C GLN A 56 1.09 -1.51 -1.70
N ASP A 57 0.75 -0.80 -0.62
CA ASP A 57 1.17 0.59 -0.39
C ASP A 57 2.70 0.73 -0.33
N THR A 58 3.44 -0.32 0.04
CA THR A 58 4.91 -0.29 0.01
C THR A 58 5.50 0.01 -1.38
N PHE A 59 4.77 -0.32 -2.44
CA PHE A 59 5.21 -0.04 -3.81
C PHE A 59 4.89 1.40 -4.22
N SER A 60 3.73 1.92 -3.82
CA SER A 60 3.30 3.29 -4.17
C SER A 60 4.08 4.34 -3.38
N HIS A 61 4.30 4.09 -2.09
CA HIS A 61 4.86 5.06 -1.14
C HIS A 61 6.38 4.96 -0.95
N GLN A 62 7.09 4.30 -1.87
CA GLN A 62 8.55 4.20 -1.83
C GLN A 62 9.21 5.56 -1.63
N GLY A 63 10.16 5.64 -0.69
CA GLY A 63 10.90 6.86 -0.39
C GLY A 63 10.18 7.80 0.59
N PHE A 64 8.95 7.50 1.03
CA PHE A 64 8.23 8.27 2.04
C PHE A 64 8.13 7.50 3.36
N SER A 65 8.02 8.21 4.48
CA SER A 65 7.61 7.64 5.76
C SER A 65 6.25 8.18 6.19
N GLY A 66 5.62 7.50 7.16
CA GLY A 66 4.39 7.98 7.79
C GLY A 66 4.61 9.06 8.85
N TRP A 67 5.86 9.51 9.07
CA TRP A 67 6.22 10.51 10.07
C TRP A 67 6.32 11.91 9.48
N ASP A 68 6.20 12.92 10.33
CA ASP A 68 6.49 14.31 9.97
C ASP A 68 8.00 14.53 9.99
N GLU A 69 8.63 14.49 8.80
CA GLU A 69 10.08 14.58 8.71
C GLU A 69 10.56 15.23 7.41
N PRO A 70 11.73 15.91 7.42
CA PRO A 70 12.22 16.66 6.26
C PRO A 70 12.41 15.84 4.98
N LEU A 71 12.64 14.52 5.08
CA LEU A 71 12.84 13.68 3.88
C LEU A 71 11.56 13.50 3.04
N ASN A 72 10.39 13.75 3.62
CA ASN A 72 9.12 13.73 2.90
C ASN A 72 8.89 15.05 2.13
N ALA A 73 9.63 16.11 2.43
CA ALA A 73 9.48 17.41 1.78
C ALA A 73 9.85 17.31 0.30
N CYS A 74 8.92 17.68 -0.56
CA CYS A 74 9.01 17.63 -2.01
C CYS A 74 9.22 19.01 -2.62
N PHE A 75 8.75 20.07 -1.96
CA PHE A 75 8.80 21.44 -2.47
C PHE A 75 9.52 22.39 -1.51
N PRO A 76 10.12 23.48 -2.03
CA PRO A 76 10.72 24.50 -1.18
C PRO A 76 9.64 25.22 -0.35
N TRP A 77 10.03 25.73 0.82
CA TRP A 77 9.13 26.34 1.82
C TRP A 77 8.23 27.48 1.28
N TYR A 78 8.63 28.11 0.17
CA TYR A 78 7.88 29.20 -0.46
C TYR A 78 6.86 28.72 -1.51
N SER A 79 6.79 27.41 -1.79
CA SER A 79 5.79 26.84 -2.71
C SER A 79 4.44 26.69 -2.02
N PRO A 80 3.31 26.96 -2.68
CA PRO A 80 1.97 26.73 -2.11
C PRO A 80 1.75 25.28 -1.63
N GLU A 81 2.36 24.31 -2.28
CA GLU A 81 2.31 22.88 -1.94
C GLU A 81 2.94 22.59 -0.58
N ALA A 82 3.97 23.35 -0.19
CA ALA A 82 4.67 23.22 1.09
C ALA A 82 3.85 23.72 2.30
N ALA A 83 2.62 24.18 2.06
CA ALA A 83 1.64 24.42 3.13
C ALA A 83 1.07 23.11 3.70
N LEU A 84 1.27 21.97 3.02
CA LEU A 84 0.91 20.64 3.52
C LEU A 84 2.04 20.09 4.41
N PRO A 85 1.73 19.25 5.42
CA PRO A 85 2.75 18.71 6.31
C PRO A 85 3.69 17.76 5.57
N ASN A 86 4.94 17.63 6.05
CA ASN A 86 5.93 16.69 5.53
C ASN A 86 5.70 15.27 6.06
N VAL A 87 4.47 14.80 5.92
CA VAL A 87 4.06 13.45 6.32
C VAL A 87 3.65 12.65 5.09
N GLY A 88 4.31 11.52 4.87
CA GLY A 88 4.05 10.70 3.70
C GLY A 88 4.25 11.49 2.41
N HIS A 89 3.38 11.23 1.44
CA HIS A 89 3.36 11.97 0.17
C HIS A 89 2.34 13.12 0.17
N ALA A 90 2.06 13.74 1.33
CA ALA A 90 1.02 14.76 1.44
C ALA A 90 1.20 15.91 0.45
N GLU A 91 2.43 16.43 0.29
CA GLU A 91 2.76 17.48 -0.67
C GLU A 91 2.50 17.07 -2.14
N LEU A 92 2.68 15.78 -2.47
CA LEU A 92 2.38 15.22 -3.78
C LEU A 92 0.92 14.79 -3.97
N ARG A 93 0.10 14.89 -2.92
CA ARG A 93 -1.32 14.52 -2.95
C ARG A 93 -1.48 13.09 -3.49
N ALA A 94 -2.39 12.87 -4.43
CA ALA A 94 -2.69 11.55 -5.00
C ALA A 94 -1.67 11.09 -6.07
N ILE A 95 -0.63 11.86 -6.38
CA ILE A 95 0.28 11.52 -7.50
C ILE A 95 0.88 10.12 -7.36
N PRO A 96 1.39 9.67 -6.20
CA PRO A 96 1.93 8.30 -6.05
C PRO A 96 0.86 7.20 -6.17
N ASP A 97 -0.40 7.51 -5.85
CA ASP A 97 -1.50 6.54 -5.79
C ASP A 97 -2.19 6.33 -7.14
N VAL A 98 -2.11 7.32 -8.04
CA VAL A 98 -2.77 7.23 -9.34
C VAL A 98 -1.96 6.31 -10.25
N THR A 99 -2.45 5.08 -10.40
CA THR A 99 -1.80 3.97 -11.09
C THR A 99 -1.25 4.29 -12.48
N ASN A 100 -1.95 5.13 -13.26
CA ASN A 100 -1.57 5.41 -14.65
C ASN A 100 -0.65 6.63 -14.81
N TYR A 101 -0.18 7.24 -13.71
CA TYR A 101 0.68 8.41 -13.77
C TYR A 101 2.15 8.05 -13.98
N VAL A 102 2.83 8.97 -14.66
CA VAL A 102 4.28 9.08 -14.75
C VAL A 102 4.64 10.45 -14.22
N TRP A 103 5.56 10.51 -13.27
CA TRP A 103 5.95 11.76 -12.62
C TRP A 103 7.45 11.76 -12.33
N THR A 104 7.97 12.94 -12.00
CA THR A 104 9.35 13.10 -11.55
C THR A 104 9.32 13.44 -10.08
N ASP A 105 10.06 12.67 -9.27
CA ASP A 105 10.19 12.95 -7.85
C ASP A 105 10.99 14.24 -7.67
N PRO A 106 10.41 15.30 -7.08
CA PRO A 106 11.09 16.59 -6.97
C PRO A 106 12.25 16.56 -5.96
N ARG A 107 12.37 15.51 -5.14
CA ARG A 107 13.43 15.37 -4.13
C ARG A 107 14.76 15.00 -4.74
N ASP A 108 14.76 14.13 -5.76
CA ASP A 108 15.97 13.57 -6.36
C ASP A 108 15.99 13.59 -7.90
N GLY A 109 14.89 14.03 -8.53
CA GLY A 109 14.73 14.08 -9.99
C GLY A 109 14.44 12.72 -10.64
N ALA A 110 14.17 11.67 -9.86
CA ALA A 110 13.91 10.33 -10.39
C ALA A 110 12.57 10.29 -11.15
N ARG A 111 12.57 9.70 -12.35
CA ARG A 111 11.34 9.48 -13.12
C ARG A 111 10.64 8.21 -12.64
N ILE A 112 9.43 8.35 -12.11
CA ILE A 112 8.60 7.27 -11.57
C ILE A 112 7.47 6.93 -12.54
N ASP A 113 7.22 5.63 -12.74
CA ASP A 113 6.08 5.11 -13.49
C ASP A 113 5.20 4.25 -12.58
N ASN A 114 4.05 4.78 -12.17
CA ASN A 114 3.17 4.09 -11.22
C ASN A 114 2.60 2.79 -11.80
N ARG A 115 2.56 2.62 -13.12
CA ARG A 115 2.12 1.38 -13.76
C ARG A 115 3.11 0.25 -13.50
N VAL A 116 4.40 0.59 -13.45
CA VAL A 116 5.46 -0.37 -13.10
C VAL A 116 5.33 -0.76 -11.63
N ARG A 117 5.17 0.22 -10.73
CA ARG A 117 4.97 -0.01 -9.29
C ARG A 117 3.72 -0.87 -9.03
N ALA A 118 2.60 -0.57 -9.66
CA ALA A 118 1.37 -1.34 -9.53
C ALA A 118 1.49 -2.76 -10.09
N MET A 119 2.20 -2.95 -11.22
CA MET A 119 2.48 -4.29 -11.74
C MET A 119 3.39 -5.10 -10.82
N GLN A 120 4.37 -4.46 -10.16
CA GLN A 120 5.21 -5.10 -9.15
C GLN A 120 4.40 -5.48 -7.92
N ALA A 121 3.52 -4.59 -7.43
CA ALA A 121 2.61 -4.86 -6.33
C ALA A 121 1.69 -6.07 -6.63
N ALA A 122 1.04 -6.06 -7.80
CA ALA A 122 0.18 -7.16 -8.22
C ALA A 122 0.95 -8.48 -8.36
N ARG A 123 2.20 -8.43 -8.84
CA ARG A 123 3.06 -9.61 -8.93
C ARG A 123 3.42 -10.15 -7.55
N GLY A 124 3.86 -9.28 -6.63
CA GLY A 124 4.19 -9.66 -5.26
C GLY A 124 2.99 -10.27 -4.53
N THR A 125 1.82 -9.64 -4.64
CA THR A 125 0.57 -10.19 -4.10
C THR A 125 0.27 -11.57 -4.69
N TRP A 126 0.39 -11.75 -6.01
CA TRP A 126 0.19 -13.06 -6.64
C TRP A 126 1.15 -14.12 -6.10
N ASP A 127 2.45 -13.82 -6.06
CA ASP A 127 3.47 -14.77 -5.63
C ASP A 127 3.21 -15.22 -4.18
N HIS A 128 2.88 -14.30 -3.27
CA HIS A 128 2.61 -14.66 -1.88
C HIS A 128 1.28 -15.41 -1.69
N LEU A 129 0.21 -15.01 -2.37
CA LEU A 129 -1.08 -15.70 -2.26
C LEU A 129 -1.03 -17.09 -2.90
N SER A 130 -0.34 -17.24 -4.03
CA SER A 130 -0.13 -18.56 -4.64
C SER A 130 0.72 -19.44 -3.75
N GLU A 131 1.82 -18.94 -3.17
CA GLU A 131 2.63 -19.70 -2.21
C GLU A 131 1.80 -20.21 -1.02
N ILE A 132 0.91 -19.37 -0.47
CA ILE A 132 0.12 -19.71 0.73
C ILE A 132 -1.05 -20.64 0.41
N TYR A 133 -1.83 -20.35 -0.63
CA TYR A 133 -3.14 -21.00 -0.84
C TYR A 133 -3.18 -21.95 -2.04
N ALA A 134 -2.24 -21.81 -2.97
CA ALA A 134 -2.25 -22.59 -4.19
C ALA A 134 -0.83 -22.80 -4.73
N PRO A 135 0.08 -23.44 -3.98
CA PRO A 135 1.50 -23.57 -4.38
C PRO A 135 1.68 -24.35 -5.69
N GLN A 136 0.66 -25.12 -6.10
CA GLN A 136 0.57 -25.78 -7.40
C GLN A 136 0.32 -24.83 -8.58
N MET A 137 -0.17 -23.61 -8.33
CA MET A 137 -0.34 -22.57 -9.34
C MET A 137 1.02 -21.96 -9.65
N GLY A 138 1.67 -22.50 -10.68
CA GLY A 138 2.97 -22.02 -11.14
C GLY A 138 2.92 -20.66 -11.85
N SER A 139 4.00 -20.34 -12.56
CA SER A 139 4.19 -19.07 -13.27
C SER A 139 3.26 -18.87 -14.49
N SER A 140 2.61 -19.92 -14.97
CA SER A 140 1.79 -19.88 -16.19
C SER A 140 0.50 -19.07 -16.01
N GLN A 141 -0.12 -19.11 -14.83
CA GLN A 141 -1.33 -18.34 -14.54
C GLN A 141 -1.04 -16.83 -14.45
N TRP A 142 0.09 -16.44 -13.85
CA TRP A 142 0.54 -15.04 -13.88
C TRP A 142 0.74 -14.53 -15.30
N ALA A 143 1.33 -15.35 -16.18
CA ALA A 143 1.55 -14.98 -17.58
C ALA A 143 0.24 -14.66 -18.31
N SER A 144 -0.85 -15.37 -17.99
CA SER A 144 -2.19 -15.10 -18.52
C SER A 144 -2.86 -13.86 -17.90
N LEU A 145 -2.60 -13.57 -16.63
CA LEU A 145 -3.18 -12.43 -15.90
C LEU A 145 -2.53 -11.09 -16.27
N LYS A 146 -1.21 -11.12 -16.49
CA LYS A 146 -0.37 -9.93 -16.70
C LYS A 146 -0.87 -9.00 -17.82
N PRO A 147 -1.27 -9.47 -19.02
CA PRO A 147 -1.76 -8.59 -20.08
C PRO A 147 -3.01 -7.80 -19.68
N ALA A 148 -3.97 -8.45 -19.02
CA ALA A 148 -5.22 -7.83 -18.58
C ALA A 148 -4.96 -6.77 -17.50
N LEU A 149 -4.13 -7.09 -16.49
CA LEU A 149 -3.74 -6.11 -15.47
C LEU A 149 -3.02 -4.90 -16.07
N ARG A 150 -2.10 -5.14 -17.02
CA ARG A 150 -1.39 -4.04 -17.70
C ARG A 150 -2.35 -3.10 -18.44
N GLU A 151 -3.36 -3.65 -19.11
CA GLU A 151 -4.38 -2.85 -19.78
C GLU A 151 -5.19 -2.02 -18.77
N ILE A 152 -5.70 -2.68 -17.72
CA ILE A 152 -6.49 -2.06 -16.65
C ILE A 152 -5.70 -0.94 -15.98
N PHE A 153 -4.47 -1.19 -15.53
CA PHE A 153 -3.63 -0.20 -14.86
C PHE A 153 -3.25 0.99 -15.76
N GLY A 154 -3.31 0.82 -17.09
CA GLY A 154 -3.09 1.90 -18.05
C GLY A 154 -4.32 2.79 -18.30
N MET A 155 -5.51 2.41 -17.84
CA MET A 155 -6.73 3.19 -18.07
C MET A 155 -6.70 4.51 -17.29
N GLY A 156 -7.13 5.61 -17.90
CA GLY A 156 -7.15 6.93 -17.26
C GLY A 156 -8.22 7.11 -16.20
N SER A 157 -9.40 6.49 -16.39
CA SER A 157 -10.53 6.59 -15.46
C SER A 157 -10.37 5.61 -14.29
N TYR A 158 -10.48 6.11 -13.07
CA TYR A 158 -10.53 5.29 -11.85
C TYR A 158 -11.65 4.26 -11.90
N ASP A 159 -12.88 4.69 -12.22
CA ASP A 159 -14.05 3.80 -12.29
C ASP A 159 -13.84 2.67 -13.30
N ARG A 160 -13.27 2.97 -14.48
CA ARG A 160 -12.95 1.94 -15.48
C ARG A 160 -11.90 0.94 -14.99
N ARG A 161 -10.96 1.37 -14.15
CA ARG A 161 -9.98 0.45 -13.53
C ARG A 161 -10.69 -0.48 -12.54
N VAL A 162 -11.54 0.07 -11.68
CA VAL A 162 -12.33 -0.71 -10.72
C VAL A 162 -13.21 -1.72 -11.45
N ASP A 163 -13.98 -1.30 -12.45
CA ASP A 163 -14.83 -2.18 -13.27
C ASP A 163 -14.01 -3.30 -13.94
N GLY A 164 -12.84 -2.95 -14.49
CA GLY A 164 -11.93 -3.90 -15.11
C GLY A 164 -11.44 -4.97 -14.11
N LEU A 165 -11.04 -4.56 -12.91
CA LEU A 165 -10.62 -5.48 -11.84
C LEU A 165 -11.77 -6.35 -11.35
N CYS A 166 -12.97 -5.78 -11.15
CA CYS A 166 -14.16 -6.51 -10.74
C CYS A 166 -14.50 -7.61 -11.76
N ARG A 167 -14.52 -7.29 -13.06
CA ARG A 167 -14.74 -8.29 -14.13
C ARG A 167 -13.63 -9.34 -14.17
N LEU A 168 -12.37 -8.94 -14.05
CA LEU A 168 -11.23 -9.86 -14.05
C LEU A 168 -11.27 -10.83 -12.86
N SER A 169 -11.79 -10.40 -11.71
CA SER A 169 -11.98 -11.25 -10.53
C SER A 169 -13.17 -12.23 -10.64
N GLY A 170 -13.98 -12.13 -11.70
CA GLY A 170 -15.24 -12.85 -11.83
C GLY A 170 -16.41 -12.25 -11.04
N ASN A 171 -16.19 -11.16 -10.30
CA ASN A 171 -17.21 -10.44 -9.52
C ASN A 171 -17.54 -9.10 -10.17
N ALA A 172 -18.12 -9.14 -11.37
CA ALA A 172 -18.40 -7.92 -12.17
C ALA A 172 -19.30 -6.88 -11.48
N ASN A 173 -20.08 -7.29 -10.48
CA ASN A 173 -20.99 -6.43 -9.72
C ASN A 173 -20.44 -6.11 -8.31
N ALA A 174 -19.16 -6.37 -8.04
CA ALA A 174 -18.57 -5.97 -6.77
C ALA A 174 -18.47 -4.45 -6.71
N ASP A 175 -19.33 -3.84 -5.90
CA ASP A 175 -19.27 -2.43 -5.54
C ASP A 175 -18.72 -2.29 -4.11
N TYR A 176 -17.69 -1.46 -3.95
CA TYR A 176 -17.02 -1.30 -2.65
C TYR A 176 -18.00 -0.79 -1.58
N LYS A 177 -18.85 0.19 -1.94
CA LYS A 177 -19.79 0.78 -1.00
C LYS A 177 -20.85 -0.24 -0.57
N GLU A 178 -21.41 -1.00 -1.51
CA GLU A 178 -22.36 -2.07 -1.22
C GLU A 178 -21.72 -3.17 -0.35
N VAL A 179 -20.47 -3.56 -0.65
CA VAL A 179 -19.73 -4.52 0.16
C VAL A 179 -19.56 -4.00 1.59
N CYS A 180 -19.17 -2.74 1.77
CA CYS A 180 -19.07 -2.10 3.08
C CYS A 180 -20.42 -2.04 3.80
N GLU A 181 -21.49 -1.60 3.14
CA GLU A 181 -22.84 -1.51 3.73
C GLU A 181 -23.36 -2.87 4.18
N ARG A 182 -23.06 -3.93 3.42
CA ARG A 182 -23.45 -5.31 3.75
C ARG A 182 -22.59 -5.90 4.87
N LEU A 183 -21.28 -5.68 4.85
CA LEU A 183 -20.36 -6.32 5.79
C LEU A 183 -20.19 -5.54 7.09
N ALA A 184 -20.28 -4.21 7.09
CA ALA A 184 -20.05 -3.41 8.29
C ALA A 184 -20.97 -3.80 9.47
N PRO A 185 -22.29 -4.03 9.30
CA PRO A 185 -23.15 -4.42 10.42
C PRO A 185 -22.82 -5.79 11.02
N SER A 186 -22.34 -6.73 10.19
CA SER A 186 -22.11 -8.13 10.61
C SER A 186 -20.66 -8.45 10.97
N ARG A 187 -19.70 -7.72 10.38
CA ARG A 187 -18.26 -7.96 10.48
C ARG A 187 -17.48 -6.77 11.03
N GLY A 188 -18.12 -5.63 11.31
CA GLY A 188 -17.42 -4.42 11.80
C GLY A 188 -16.60 -4.67 13.07
N GLY A 189 -17.12 -5.47 14.01
CA GLY A 189 -16.36 -5.86 15.21
C GLY A 189 -15.15 -6.75 14.92
N GLU A 190 -15.25 -7.64 13.92
CA GLU A 190 -14.13 -8.47 13.46
C GLU A 190 -13.07 -7.60 12.75
N PHE A 191 -13.50 -6.65 11.92
CA PHE A 191 -12.62 -5.68 11.26
C PHE A 191 -11.85 -4.83 12.28
N SER A 192 -12.52 -4.23 13.27
CA SER A 192 -11.85 -3.43 14.30
C SER A 192 -10.82 -4.25 15.09
N ARG A 193 -11.13 -5.52 15.38
CA ARG A 193 -10.19 -6.44 16.04
C ARG A 193 -9.00 -6.76 15.16
N ALA A 194 -9.23 -7.08 13.89
CA ALA A 194 -8.19 -7.37 12.91
C ALA A 194 -7.27 -6.15 12.72
N ALA A 195 -7.83 -4.94 12.58
CA ALA A 195 -7.06 -3.70 12.49
C ALA A 195 -6.23 -3.43 13.76
N SER A 196 -6.80 -3.66 14.95
CA SER A 196 -6.06 -3.51 16.22
C SER A 196 -4.91 -4.52 16.34
N GLN A 197 -5.11 -5.75 15.87
CA GLN A 197 -4.07 -6.78 15.83
C GLN A 197 -2.97 -6.44 14.81
N HIS A 198 -3.35 -5.95 13.62
CA HIS A 198 -2.42 -5.46 12.61
C HIS A 198 -1.55 -4.33 13.16
N LEU A 199 -2.17 -3.30 13.76
CA LEU A 199 -1.46 -2.21 14.43
C LEU A 199 -0.46 -2.74 15.47
N SER A 200 -0.93 -3.56 16.41
CA SER A 200 -0.10 -4.07 17.51
C SER A 200 1.09 -4.87 16.99
N ARG A 201 0.85 -5.73 15.98
CA ARG A 201 1.89 -6.56 15.40
C ARG A 201 2.88 -5.73 14.57
N LEU A 202 2.44 -4.73 13.82
CA LEU A 202 3.40 -3.91 13.09
C LEU A 202 4.28 -3.10 14.05
N LEU A 203 3.71 -2.52 15.11
CA LEU A 203 4.49 -1.82 16.13
C LEU A 203 5.52 -2.75 16.79
N GLU A 204 5.17 -4.02 17.05
CA GLU A 204 6.11 -5.04 17.50
C GLU A 204 7.26 -5.22 16.50
N THR A 205 6.95 -5.36 15.20
CA THR A 205 7.97 -5.47 14.15
C THR A 205 8.80 -4.22 13.94
N CYS A 206 8.43 -3.08 14.54
CA CYS A 206 9.19 -1.82 14.44
C CYS A 206 9.94 -1.49 15.73
N ARG A 207 9.96 -2.38 16.73
CA ARG A 207 10.65 -2.16 18.00
C ARG A 207 12.17 -2.03 17.86
N ASP A 208 12.73 -2.59 16.80
CA ASP A 208 14.15 -2.50 16.47
C ASP A 208 14.53 -1.20 15.77
N LEU A 209 13.55 -0.40 15.34
CA LEU A 209 13.80 0.87 14.67
C LEU A 209 14.11 1.98 15.70
N PRO A 210 14.96 2.96 15.34
CA PRO A 210 15.26 4.07 16.21
C PRO A 210 14.02 4.97 16.35
N TRP A 211 13.45 5.01 17.55
CA TRP A 211 12.46 6.04 17.91
C TRP A 211 13.24 7.29 18.34
N GLY A 212 12.84 8.46 17.86
CA GLY A 212 13.57 9.71 18.08
C GLY A 212 13.98 9.93 19.55
N GLU A 213 15.20 10.42 19.74
CA GLU A 213 15.65 11.07 20.98
C GLU A 213 14.96 12.41 21.18
#